data_AF-A0A2G2LIN1-F1
#
_entry.id   AF-A0A2G2LIN1-F1
#
_cell.length_a   1.000
_cell.length_b   1.000
_cell.length_c   1.000
_cell.angle_alpha   90.00
_cell.angle_beta   90.00
_cell.angle_gamma   90.00
#
_symmetry.space_group_name_H-M   'P 1'
#
loop_
_entity.id
_entity.type
_entity.pdbx_description
1 polymer ?
#
loop_
_entity_poly.entity_id
_entity_poly.type
_entity_poly.pdbx_seq_one_letter_code
_entity_poly.pdbx_strand_id
1 'polypeptide(L)' 'MTLTITLTFLVIAAGIFALGVWRDSIPREPGNPTLFSWKPVYMLALVVGILMLVHIANMFGIQTGKFRGRF' A
#
# COMPACT_ATOMS: atom_id res chain seq x y z
N MET A 1 -1.78 10.82 13.64
CA MET A 1 -0.92 9.69 14.05
C MET A 1 0.50 10.20 14.24
N THR A 2 1.34 9.51 15.00
CA THR A 2 2.76 9.89 15.15
C THR A 2 3.57 9.39 13.96
N LEU A 3 4.68 10.05 13.64
CA LEU A 3 5.58 9.68 12.53
C LEU A 3 5.96 8.18 12.58
N THR A 4 6.28 7.69 13.77
CA THR A 4 6.64 6.28 14.00
C THR A 4 5.54 5.32 13.57
N ILE A 5 4.28 5.64 13.86
CA ILE A 5 3.13 4.80 13.47
C ILE A 5 2.99 4.80 11.95
N THR A 6 3.08 5.96 11.31
CA THR A 6 3.00 6.08 9.84
C THR A 6 4.11 5.29 9.14
N LEU A 7 5.35 5.38 9.62
CA LEU A 7 6.47 4.61 9.09
C LEU A 7 6.28 3.10 9.29
N THR A 8 5.75 2.68 10.45
CA THR A 8 5.46 1.28 10.72
C THR A 8 4.43 0.73 9.72
N PHE A 9 3.33 1.45 9.49
CA PHE A 9 2.34 1.06 8.49
C PHE A 9 2.89 1.07 7.07
N LEU A 10 3.75 2.04 6.73
CA LEU A 10 4.40 2.10 5.42
C LEU A 10 5.28 0.87 5.18
N VAL A 11 6.10 0.47 6.16
CA VAL A 11 6.96 -0.72 6.06
C VAL A 11 6.12 -1.99 5.94
N ILE A 12 5.05 -2.12 6.73
CA ILE A 12 4.14 -3.27 6.64
C ILE A 12 3.47 -3.34 5.27
N ALA A 13 2.95 -2.21 4.77
CA ALA A 13 2.31 -2.13 3.46
C ALA A 13 3.29 -2.48 2.33
N ALA A 14 4.53 -1.95 2.39
CA ALA A 14 5.57 -2.28 1.43
C ALA A 14 5.95 -3.78 1.48
N GLY A 15 6.03 -4.36 2.68
CA GLY A 15 6.28 -5.79 2.87
C GLY A 15 5.18 -6.66 2.27
N ILE A 16 3.90 -6.36 2.56
CA ILE A 16 2.76 -7.09 2.00
C ILE A 16 2.72 -6.95 0.47
N PHE A 17 2.99 -5.75 -0.05
CA PHE A 17 3.08 -5.52 -1.49
C PHE A 17 4.18 -6.37 -2.14
N ALA A 18 5.40 -6.31 -1.61
CA ALA A 18 6.53 -7.07 -2.12
C ALA A 18 6.28 -8.59 -2.07
N LEU A 19 5.75 -9.09 -0.95
CA LEU A 19 5.39 -10.50 -0.79
C LEU A 19 4.30 -10.94 -1.76
N GLY A 20 3.24 -10.13 -1.91
CA GLY A 20 2.13 -10.44 -2.80
C GLY A 20 2.54 -10.41 -4.27
N VAL A 21 3.36 -9.44 -4.69
CA VAL A 21 3.90 -9.38 -6.05
C VAL A 21 4.84 -10.54 -6.32
N TRP A 22 5.74 -10.85 -5.40
CA TRP A 22 6.62 -12.01 -5.52
C TRP A 22 5.83 -13.31 -5.64
N ARG A 23 4.80 -13.50 -4.80
CA ARG A 23 3.95 -14.69 -4.84
C ARG A 23 3.15 -14.80 -6.13
N ASP A 24 2.65 -13.68 -6.67
CA ASP A 24 1.91 -13.66 -7.94
C ASP A 24 2.81 -13.85 -9.17
N SER A 25 4.11 -13.50 -9.05
CA SER A 25 5.10 -13.71 -10.12
C SER A 25 5.48 -15.17 -10.34
N ILE A 26 5.16 -16.06 -9.38
CA ILE A 26 5.43 -17.49 -9.51
C ILE A 26 4.49 -18.07 -10.58
N PRO A 27 5.04 -18.70 -11.64
CA PRO A 27 4.24 -19.30 -12.72
C PRO A 27 3.24 -20.30 -12.15
N ARG A 28 2.01 -20.24 -12.65
CA ARG A 28 0.95 -21.17 -12.26
C ARG A 28 0.94 -22.37 -13.21
N GLU A 29 0.80 -23.57 -12.65
CA GLU A 29 0.68 -24.79 -13.44
C GLU A 29 -0.59 -24.75 -14.32
N PRO A 30 -0.49 -25.04 -15.62
CA PRO A 30 -1.65 -25.15 -16.49
C PRO A 30 -2.61 -26.23 -15.97
N GLY A 31 -3.88 -25.88 -15.79
CA GLY A 31 -4.92 -26.82 -15.33
C GLY A 31 -5.12 -26.88 -13.81
N ASN A 32 -4.33 -26.15 -13.02
CA ASN A 32 -4.55 -26.02 -11.57
C ASN A 32 -5.24 -24.67 -11.25
N PRO A 33 -6.56 -24.65 -10.97
CA PRO A 33 -7.25 -23.41 -10.64
C PRO A 33 -6.79 -22.88 -9.28
N THR A 34 -6.26 -21.65 -9.26
CA THR A 34 -5.90 -20.98 -8.01
C THR A 34 -7.14 -20.57 -7.23
N LEU A 35 -7.29 -21.12 -6.03
CA LEU A 35 -8.39 -20.78 -5.09
C LEU A 35 -8.26 -19.36 -4.52
N PHE A 36 -7.05 -18.81 -4.46
CA PHE A 36 -6.77 -17.51 -3.88
C PHE A 36 -5.91 -16.65 -4.81
N SER A 37 -6.38 -15.44 -5.09
CA SER A 37 -5.67 -14.45 -5.89
C SER A 37 -4.96 -13.45 -4.98
N TRP A 38 -3.64 -13.33 -5.11
CA TRP A 38 -2.85 -12.34 -4.38
C TRP A 38 -3.04 -10.91 -4.91
N LYS A 39 -3.63 -10.76 -6.10
CA LYS A 39 -3.88 -9.48 -6.77
C LYS A 39 -4.59 -8.44 -5.90
N PRO A 40 -5.79 -8.71 -5.35
CA PRO A 40 -6.46 -7.75 -4.48
C PRO A 40 -5.62 -7.39 -3.23
N VAL A 41 -4.86 -8.35 -2.69
CA VAL A 41 -4.08 -8.14 -1.47
C VAL A 41 -2.96 -7.14 -1.69
N TYR A 42 -2.11 -7.34 -2.70
CA TYR A 42 -1.02 -6.40 -2.96
C TYR A 42 -1.53 -5.07 -3.54
N MET A 43 -2.65 -5.05 -4.28
CA MET A 43 -3.26 -3.78 -4.71
C MET A 43 -3.73 -2.94 -3.53
N LEU A 44 -4.37 -3.53 -2.52
CA LEU A 44 -4.76 -2.82 -1.30
C LEU A 44 -3.52 -2.32 -0.55
N ALA A 45 -2.49 -3.14 -0.43
CA ALA A 45 -1.23 -2.74 0.19
C ALA A 45 -0.58 -1.55 -0.53
N LEU A 46 -0.65 -1.51 -1.86
CA LEU A 46 -0.17 -0.38 -2.66
C LEU A 46 -0.92 0.91 -2.34
N VAL A 47 -2.27 0.86 -2.29
CA VAL A 47 -3.09 2.03 -1.95
C VAL A 47 -2.76 2.54 -0.56
N VAL A 48 -2.67 1.65 0.43
CA VAL A 48 -2.28 2.02 1.80
C VAL A 48 -0.89 2.64 1.84
N GLY A 49 0.08 2.07 1.11
CA GLY A 49 1.44 2.60 1.02
C GLY A 49 1.46 4.03 0.46
N ILE A 50 0.71 4.30 -0.62
CA ILE A 50 0.58 5.64 -1.19
C ILE A 50 -0.03 6.61 -0.18
N LEU A 51 -1.09 6.21 0.52
CA LEU A 51 -1.72 7.06 1.55
C LEU A 51 -0.75 7.39 2.69
N MET A 52 0.09 6.44 3.13
CA MET A 52 1.11 6.71 4.14
C MET A 52 2.18 7.67 3.63
N LEU A 53 2.61 7.57 2.37
CA LEU A 53 3.54 8.53 1.76
C LEU A 53 2.95 9.94 1.70
N VAL A 54 1.67 10.08 1.31
CA VAL A 54 0.95 11.35 1.34
C VAL A 54 0.84 11.89 2.77
N HIS A 55 0.58 11.03 3.75
CA HIS A 55 0.54 11.43 5.15
C HIS A 55 1.89 11.98 5.62
N ILE A 56 2.99 11.33 5.24
CA ILE A 56 4.35 11.81 5.53
C ILE A 56 4.59 13.17 4.86
N ALA A 57 4.25 13.33 3.57
CA ALA A 57 4.39 14.60 2.87
C ALA A 57 3.62 15.73 3.56
N ASN A 58 2.39 15.46 3.99
CA ASN A 58 1.56 16.41 4.75
C ASN A 58 2.19 16.78 6.10
N MET A 59 2.82 15.83 6.80
CA MET A 59 3.55 16.10 8.05
C MET A 59 4.73 17.04 7.85
N PHE A 60 5.39 16.99 6.68
CA PHE A 60 6.48 17.89 6.31
C PHE A 60 6.00 19.23 5.73
N GLY A 61 4.70 19.52 5.79
CA GLY A 61 4.12 20.77 5.29
C GLY A 61 3.95 20.83 3.77
N ILE A 62 4.21 19.73 3.06
CA ILE A 62 3.94 19.60 1.62
C ILE A 62 2.44 19.29 1.48
N GLN A 63 1.63 20.34 1.48
CA GLN A 63 0.19 20.20 1.23
C GLN A 63 -0.04 20.04 -0.28
N THR A 64 -0.19 18.79 -0.72
CA THR A 64 -0.72 18.48 -2.05
C THR A 64 -2.21 18.80 -2.10
N GLY A 65 -2.53 20.09 -2.29
CA GLY A 65 -3.89 20.59 -2.50
C GLY A 65 -4.27 21.76 -1.59
N LYS A 66 -4.74 22.87 -2.18
CA LYS A 66 -5.51 23.90 -1.47
C LYS A 66 -6.85 23.29 -1.03
N PHE A 67 -6.90 22.48 0.02
CA PHE A 67 -8.18 22.11 0.63
C PHE A 67 -8.68 23.27 1.50
N ARG A 68 -9.16 24.34 0.85
CA ARG A 68 -10.03 25.34 1.46
C ARG A 68 -11.45 24.79 1.44
N GLY A 69 -11.67 23.70 2.17
CA GLY A 69 -12.98 23.07 2.36
C GLY A 69 -13.33 23.07 3.84
N ARG A 70 -13.90 24.18 4.30
CA ARG A 70 -14.76 24.21 5.48
C ARG A 70 -15.94 23.28 5.19
N PHE A 71 -16.27 22.36 6.09
CA PHE A 71 -17.59 22.06 6.68
C PHE A 71 -17.43 20.87 7.62
#